data_AF-A0A1Z4I6Y8-F1
#
_entry.id   AF-A0A1Z4I6Y8-F1
#
_cell.length_a   1.000
_cell.length_b   1.000
_cell.length_c   1.000
_cell.angle_alpha   90.00
_cell.angle_beta   90.00
_cell.angle_gamma   90.00
#
_symmetry.space_group_name_H-M   'P 1'
#
loop_
_entity.id
_entity.type
_entity.pdbx_description
1 polymer ?
#
loop_
_entity_poly.entity_id
_entity_poly.type
_entity_poly.pdbx_seq_one_letter_code
_entity_poly.pdbx_strand_id
1 'polypeptide(L)' 'MSKTMINILLVEDDEVNVMNVKRAFKKVNITNPIYIGSNGLEALTILRGNHAQFPNSLQKRRLVLLNLNMPKVDSIKF' A
#
# COMPACT_ATOMS: atom_id res chain seq x y z
N MET A 1 -12.14 -15.64 19.04
CA MET A 1 -11.56 -14.32 18.74
C MET A 1 -11.66 -14.06 17.24
N SER A 2 -12.33 -12.98 16.81
CA SER A 2 -12.37 -12.62 15.40
C SER A 2 -10.98 -12.15 14.96
N LYS A 3 -10.33 -12.91 14.07
CA LYS A 3 -9.05 -12.54 13.48
C LYS A 3 -9.27 -11.26 12.67
N THR A 4 -8.79 -10.15 13.20
CA THR A 4 -8.96 -8.84 12.59
C THR A 4 -7.81 -8.63 11.61
N MET A 5 -8.13 -8.59 10.32
CA MET A 5 -7.11 -8.49 9.26
C MET A 5 -6.50 -7.08 9.21
N ILE A 6 -5.17 -7.04 9.03
CA ILE A 6 -4.41 -5.81 8.77
C ILE A 6 -4.52 -5.49 7.28
N ASN A 7 -4.69 -4.23 6.93
CA ASN A 7 -4.64 -3.77 5.56
C ASN A 7 -3.22 -3.34 5.18
N ILE A 8 -2.79 -3.61 3.95
CA ILE A 8 -1.44 -3.27 3.50
C ILE A 8 -1.54 -2.27 2.36
N LEU A 9 -0.91 -1.10 2.51
CA LEU A 9 -0.71 -0.15 1.42
C LEU A 9 0.73 -0.29 0.94
N LEU A 10 0.92 -0.74 -0.29
CA LEU A 10 2.21 -0.74 -0.99
C LEU A 10 2.30 0.52 -1.85
N VAL A 11 3.33 1.31 -1.64
CA VAL A 11 3.62 2.52 -2.41
C VAL A 11 4.84 2.24 -3.29
N GLU A 12 4.58 2.05 -4.57
CA GLU A 12 5.55 1.60 -5.57
C GLU A 12 5.06 2.02 -6.95
N ASP A 13 5.93 2.61 -7.76
CA ASP A 13 5.59 3.06 -9.12
C ASP A 13 5.99 2.05 -10.21
N ASP A 14 6.86 1.08 -9.87
CA ASP A 14 7.23 -0.01 -10.75
C ASP A 14 6.25 -1.21 -10.67
N GLU A 15 5.55 -1.49 -11.76
CA GLU A 15 4.55 -2.58 -11.82
C GLU A 15 5.17 -3.97 -11.62
N VAL A 16 6.43 -4.17 -12.02
CA VAL A 16 7.13 -5.45 -11.87
C VAL A 16 7.44 -5.70 -10.40
N ASN A 17 7.86 -4.68 -9.65
CA ASN A 17 8.05 -4.72 -8.21
C ASN A 17 6.73 -4.99 -7.48
N VAL A 18 5.65 -4.30 -7.85
CA VAL A 18 4.30 -4.58 -7.32
C VAL A 18 3.92 -6.05 -7.52
N MET A 19 4.15 -6.59 -8.71
CA MET A 19 3.85 -7.99 -9.02
C MET A 19 4.71 -8.96 -8.20
N ASN A 20 5.99 -8.66 -8.03
CA ASN A 20 6.92 -9.45 -7.23
C ASN A 20 6.50 -9.49 -5.75
N VAL A 21 6.11 -8.35 -5.18
CA VAL A 21 5.58 -8.29 -3.81
C VAL A 21 4.30 -9.13 -3.70
N LYS A 22 3.32 -8.93 -4.58
CA LYS A 22 2.07 -9.73 -4.57
C LYS A 22 2.35 -11.23 -4.66
N ARG A 23 3.29 -11.65 -5.50
CA ARG A 23 3.71 -13.06 -5.63
C ARG A 23 4.37 -13.57 -4.35
N ALA A 24 5.26 -12.79 -3.74
CA ALA A 24 5.92 -13.17 -2.50
C ALA A 24 4.90 -13.37 -1.37
N PHE A 25 3.96 -12.44 -1.21
CA PHE A 25 2.87 -12.54 -0.24
C PHE A 25 2.02 -13.79 -0.44
N LYS A 26 1.67 -14.10 -1.70
CA LYS A 26 0.94 -15.33 -2.03
C LYS A 26 1.74 -16.59 -1.70
N LYS A 27 3.06 -16.61 -1.96
CA LYS A 27 3.94 -17.76 -1.66
C LYS A 27 4.03 -18.07 -0.17
N VAL A 28 4.03 -17.05 0.69
CA VAL A 28 4.07 -17.22 2.15
C VAL A 28 2.68 -17.23 2.80
N ASN A 29 1.62 -17.35 2.00
CA ASN A 29 0.22 -17.43 2.44
C ASN A 29 -0.25 -16.22 3.29
N ILE A 30 0.24 -15.02 2.99
CA ILE A 30 -0.30 -13.79 3.55
C ILE A 30 -1.53 -13.39 2.73
N THR A 31 -2.71 -13.49 3.36
CA THR A 31 -4.02 -13.23 2.72
C THR A 31 -4.56 -11.82 2.99
N ASN A 32 -3.77 -10.98 3.67
CA ASN A 32 -4.12 -9.59 3.93
C ASN A 32 -4.36 -8.84 2.61
N PRO A 33 -5.38 -7.97 2.54
CA PRO A 33 -5.63 -7.16 1.36
C PRO A 33 -4.47 -6.18 1.14
N ILE A 34 -3.98 -6.14 -0.10
CA ILE A 34 -2.91 -5.24 -0.55
C ILE A 34 -3.52 -4.20 -1.49
N TYR A 35 -3.33 -2.95 -1.14
CA TYR A 35 -3.73 -1.76 -1.88
C TYR A 35 -2.47 -1.09 -2.43
N ILE A 36 -2.55 -0.53 -3.64
CA ILE A 36 -1.40 0.05 -4.32
C ILE A 36 -1.60 1.56 -4.40
N GLY A 37 -0.57 2.32 -4.06
CA GLY A 37 -0.43 3.74 -4.43
C GLY A 37 0.79 3.88 -5.33
N SER A 38 0.62 4.50 -6.49
CA SER A 38 1.66 4.55 -7.53
C SER A 38 2.63 5.72 -7.34
N ASN A 39 2.43 6.54 -6.30
CA ASN A 39 3.29 7.66 -5.90
C ASN A 39 2.91 8.16 -4.50
N GLY A 40 3.72 9.09 -3.95
CA GLY A 40 3.49 9.67 -2.63
C GLY A 40 2.20 10.47 -2.48
N LEU A 41 1.76 11.21 -3.51
CA LEU A 41 0.53 12.01 -3.43
C LEU A 41 -0.73 11.13 -3.41
N GLU A 42 -0.74 10.10 -4.26
CA GLU A 42 -1.80 9.08 -4.27
C GLU A 42 -1.83 8.36 -2.92
N ALA A 43 -0.68 7.88 -2.44
CA ALA A 43 -0.57 7.23 -1.13
C ALA A 43 -1.08 8.14 0.01
N LEU A 44 -0.73 9.42 0.01
CA LEU A 44 -1.21 10.38 1.02
C LEU A 44 -2.73 10.58 0.94
N THR A 45 -3.28 10.66 -0.27
CA THR A 45 -4.72 10.77 -0.51
C THR A 45 -5.46 9.54 0.04
N ILE A 46 -4.91 8.34 -0.17
CA ILE A 46 -5.42 7.08 0.40
C ILE A 46 -5.33 7.11 1.93
N LEU A 47 -4.19 7.51 2.48
CA LEU A 47 -3.95 7.52 3.92
C LEU A 47 -4.84 8.52 4.66
N ARG A 48 -5.20 9.64 4.03
CA ARG A 48 -6.13 10.64 4.55
C ARG A 48 -7.60 10.23 4.41
N GLY A 49 -7.88 9.13 3.70
CA GLY A 49 -9.25 8.66 3.50
C GLY A 49 -10.04 9.42 2.44
N ASN A 50 -9.36 10.24 1.63
CA ASN A 50 -9.99 11.09 0.62
C ASN A 50 -10.02 10.44 -0.77
N HIS A 51 -9.68 9.15 -0.86
CA HIS A 51 -9.61 8.43 -2.12
C HIS A 51 -10.88 7.60 -2.33
N ALA A 52 -11.78 8.07 -3.21
CA ALA A 52 -13.13 7.52 -3.41
C ALA A 52 -13.16 6.01 -3.76
N GLN A 53 -12.07 5.48 -4.33
CA GLN A 53 -11.98 4.08 -4.75
C GLN A 53 -11.54 3.12 -3.63
N PHE A 54 -11.07 3.62 -2.49
CA PHE A 54 -10.58 2.77 -1.42
C PHE A 54 -11.55 2.69 -0.24
N PRO A 55 -11.69 1.51 0.39
CA PRO A 55 -12.63 1.35 1.48
C PRO A 55 -12.14 2.09 2.73
N ASN A 56 -13.07 2.67 3.50
CA ASN A 56 -12.78 3.32 4.78
C ASN A 56 -12.09 2.38 5.79
N SER A 57 -12.21 1.06 5.62
CA SER A 57 -11.48 0.08 6.40
C SER A 57 -9.96 0.26 6.32
N LEU A 58 -9.42 0.81 5.23
CA LEU A 58 -8.01 1.15 5.09
C LEU A 58 -7.51 2.13 6.16
N GLN A 59 -8.39 2.97 6.70
CA GLN A 59 -8.01 3.95 7.72
C GLN A 59 -7.71 3.28 9.07
N LYS A 60 -8.18 2.05 9.27
CA LYS A 60 -7.99 1.28 10.50
C LYS A 60 -7.01 0.13 10.26
N ARG A 61 -6.08 -0.09 11.20
CA ARG A 61 -5.16 -1.25 11.24
C ARG A 61 -4.42 -1.44 9.91
N ARG A 62 -3.51 -0.51 9.61
CA ARG A 62 -2.78 -0.46 8.35
C ARG A 62 -1.28 -0.60 8.54
N LEU A 63 -0.64 -1.30 7.61
CA LEU A 63 0.81 -1.34 7.41
C LEU A 63 1.10 -0.67 6.05
N VAL A 64 2.09 0.23 6.03
CA VAL A 64 2.53 0.90 4.80
C VAL A 64 3.91 0.37 4.42
N LEU A 65 4.04 -0.14 3.19
CA LEU A 65 5.30 -0.52 2.58
C LEU A 65 5.63 0.57 1.55
N LEU A 66 6.62 1.41 1.86
CA LEU A 66 6.98 2.57 1.04
C LEU A 66 8.30 2.30 0.31
N ASN A 67 8.28 2.27 -1.02
CA ASN A 67 9.50 2.35 -1.81
C ASN A 67 10.06 3.77 -1.74
N LEU A 68 11.31 3.92 -1.29
CA LEU A 68 11.99 5.22 -1.22
C LEU A 68 12.64 5.61 -2.56
N ASN A 69 12.83 4.65 -3.47
CA ASN A 69 13.41 4.87 -4.79
C ASN A 69 12.33 5.10 -5.84
N MET A 70 11.45 6.08 -5.63
CA MET A 70 10.43 6.48 -6.61
C MET A 70 10.94 7.68 -7.44
N PRO A 71 11.11 7.56 -8.77
CA PRO A 71 11.68 8.59 -9.64
C PRO A 71 10.87 9.89 -9.78
N LYS A 72 9.72 10.07 -9.09
CA LYS A 72 8.84 11.23 -9.31
C LYS A 72 8.68 12.24 -8.18
N VAL A 73 9.21 12.03 -6.97
CA VAL A 73 9.25 13.11 -5.97
C VAL A 73 10.31 12.82 -4.91
N ASP A 74 11.09 13.84 -4.52
CA ASP A 74 12.07 13.77 -3.42
C ASP A 74 11.46 13.09 -2.17
N SER A 75 11.90 11.87 -1.91
CA SER A 75 11.42 10.95 -0.87
C SER A 75 11.63 11.43 0.57
N ILE A 76 12.11 12.66 0.75
CA ILE A 76 12.49 13.29 2.02
C ILE A 76 11.49 14.38 2.47
N LYS A 77 10.50 14.77 1.64
CA LYS A 77 9.56 15.87 1.98
C LYS A 77 8.07 15.47 2.10
N PHE A 78 7.74 14.19 2.24
CA PHE A 78 6.34 13.73 2.44
C PHE A 78 5.98 13.42 3.88
#